data_AF-A0A845C795-F1
#
_entry.id   AF-A0A845C795-F1
#
_cell.length_a   1.000
_cell.length_b   1.000
_cell.length_c   1.000
_cell.angle_alpha   90.00
_cell.angle_beta   90.00
_cell.angle_gamma   90.00
#
_symmetry.space_group_name_H-M   'P 1'
#
loop_
_entity.id
_entity.type
_entity.pdbx_description
1 polymer ?
#
loop_
_entity_poly.entity_id
_entity_poly.type
_entity_poly.pdbx_seq_one_letter_code
_entity_poly.pdbx_strand_id
1 'polypeptide(L)'
;MEMDREQKYREMAIRGKYQRLYTHLCSLPDQEWRTTFGEIEAIIGFELPASARLHRPWWSNQSGGNGHSQALAWGAAGWKTAEVNMDDETLLLRKESRPEATRTPRLDEVWPVHPTAVWPEGLSLRREDMYEDRVSL
;
A
#
# COMPACT_ATOMS: atom_id res chain seq x y z
N MET A 1 1.78 -11.09 -25.35
CA MET A 1 0.70 -11.46 -24.42
C MET A 1 0.92 -10.64 -23.16
N GLU A 2 0.27 -9.48 -23.08
CA GLU A 2 0.31 -8.64 -21.89
C GLU A 2 -0.62 -9.27 -20.86
N MET A 3 -0.05 -10.02 -19.92
CA MET A 3 -0.82 -10.52 -18.79
C MET A 3 -1.29 -9.32 -17.98
N ASP A 4 -2.60 -9.24 -17.77
CA ASP A 4 -3.21 -8.28 -16.87
C ASP A 4 -2.44 -8.29 -15.53
N ARG A 5 -1.94 -7.13 -15.09
CA ARG A 5 -1.05 -7.02 -13.91
C ARG A 5 -1.71 -7.65 -12.68
N GLU A 6 -3.04 -7.60 -12.59
CA GLU A 6 -3.82 -8.19 -11.50
C GLU A 6 -3.76 -9.73 -11.54
N GLN A 7 -3.92 -10.34 -12.71
CA GLN A 7 -3.79 -11.80 -12.87
C GLN A 7 -2.40 -12.29 -12.45
N LYS A 8 -1.35 -11.59 -12.90
CA LYS A 8 0.02 -11.92 -12.54
C LYS A 8 0.23 -11.87 -11.01
N TYR A 9 -0.30 -10.85 -10.34
CA TYR A 9 -0.15 -10.72 -8.87
C TYR A 9 -0.93 -11.77 -8.09
N ARG A 10 -2.13 -12.14 -8.55
CA ARG A 10 -2.88 -13.26 -7.97
C ARG A 10 -2.12 -14.58 -8.10
N GLU A 11 -1.57 -14.88 -9.27
CA GLU A 11 -0.75 -16.09 -9.45
C GLU A 11 0.50 -16.08 -8.56
N MET A 12 1.17 -14.94 -8.43
CA MET A 12 2.33 -14.80 -7.54
C MET A 12 1.96 -14.95 -6.06
N ALA A 13 0.79 -14.47 -5.63
CA ALA A 13 0.29 -14.66 -4.28
C ALA A 13 -0.09 -16.13 -4.00
N ILE A 14 -0.75 -16.79 -4.96
CA ILE A 14 -1.15 -18.20 -4.85
C ILE A 14 0.06 -19.14 -4.81
N ARG A 15 1.15 -18.85 -5.52
CA ARG A 15 2.36 -19.69 -5.52
C ARG A 15 3.42 -19.23 -4.50
N GLY A 16 3.15 -18.15 -3.77
CA GLY A 16 4.09 -17.52 -2.86
C GLY A 16 4.13 -18.16 -1.48
N LYS A 17 5.17 -17.83 -0.71
CA LYS A 17 5.32 -18.23 0.70
C LYS A 17 4.10 -17.86 1.56
N TYR A 18 3.38 -16.80 1.20
CA TYR A 18 2.23 -16.26 1.92
C TYR A 18 0.87 -16.72 1.35
N GLN A 19 0.83 -17.79 0.54
CA GLN A 19 -0.41 -18.32 -0.03
C GLN A 19 -1.50 -18.59 1.03
N ARG A 20 -1.12 -19.14 2.19
CA ARG A 20 -2.08 -19.45 3.27
C ARG A 20 -2.77 -18.20 3.80
N LEU A 21 -2.02 -17.10 3.93
CA LEU A 21 -2.57 -15.80 4.31
C LEU A 21 -3.56 -15.29 3.25
N TYR A 22 -3.19 -15.40 1.97
CA TYR A 22 -4.10 -15.04 0.87
C TYR A 22 -5.41 -15.84 0.93
N THR A 23 -5.35 -17.17 1.06
CA THR A 23 -6.54 -18.02 1.14
C THR A 23 -7.40 -17.68 2.34
N HIS A 24 -6.79 -17.48 3.51
CA HIS A 24 -7.49 -17.09 4.73
C HIS A 24 -8.27 -15.77 4.55
N LEU A 25 -7.58 -14.75 4.01
CA LEU A 25 -8.17 -13.44 3.72
C LEU A 25 -9.31 -13.50 2.69
N CYS A 26 -9.21 -14.39 1.69
CA CYS A 26 -10.29 -14.61 0.73
C CYS A 26 -11.53 -15.26 1.35
N SER A 27 -11.36 -16.10 2.37
CA SER A 27 -12.46 -16.79 3.05
C SER A 27 -13.15 -15.95 4.13
N LEU A 28 -12.54 -14.85 4.58
CA LEU A 28 -13.14 -13.96 5.57
C LEU A 28 -14.33 -13.20 4.95
N PRO A 29 -15.52 -13.19 5.57
CA PRO A 29 -16.67 -12.42 5.08
C PRO A 29 -16.56 -10.93 5.43
N ASP A 30 -15.89 -10.59 6.53
CA ASP A 30 -15.80 -9.24 7.06
C ASP A 30 -15.04 -8.26 6.15
N GLN A 31 -15.32 -6.96 6.33
CA GLN A 31 -14.58 -5.87 5.68
C GLN A 31 -13.34 -5.46 6.45
N GLU A 32 -13.24 -5.83 7.73
CA GLU A 32 -12.13 -5.52 8.62
C GLU A 32 -11.67 -6.79 9.32
N TRP A 33 -10.37 -6.98 9.40
CA TRP A 33 -9.76 -8.10 10.09
C TRP A 33 -8.64 -7.57 10.97
N ARG A 34 -8.88 -7.62 12.29
CA ARG A 34 -7.89 -7.33 13.32
C ARG A 34 -7.19 -8.62 13.68
N THR A 35 -5.88 -8.60 13.66
CA THR A 35 -5.07 -9.77 13.98
C THR A 35 -3.76 -9.35 14.63
N THR A 36 -3.05 -10.29 15.23
CA THR A 36 -1.70 -10.09 15.78
C THR A 36 -0.64 -10.71 14.88
N PHE A 37 0.63 -10.33 15.08
CA PHE A 37 1.75 -10.96 14.37
C PHE A 37 1.80 -12.46 14.62
N GLY A 38 1.52 -12.91 15.85
CA GLY A 38 1.46 -14.32 16.22
C GLY A 38 0.35 -15.10 15.52
N GLU A 39 -0.83 -14.51 15.35
CA GLU A 39 -1.91 -15.15 14.58
C GLU A 39 -1.56 -15.28 13.09
N ILE A 40 -0.90 -14.26 12.52
CA ILE A 40 -0.40 -14.33 11.15
C ILE A 40 0.63 -15.45 11.02
N GLU A 41 1.56 -15.60 11.97
CA GLU A 41 2.53 -16.69 12.05
C GLU A 41 1.85 -18.07 12.10
N ALA A 42 0.77 -18.19 12.87
CA ALA A 42 -0.03 -19.42 12.95
C ALA A 42 -0.73 -19.77 11.62
N ILE A 43 -1.24 -18.76 10.91
CA ILE A 43 -1.90 -18.95 9.60
C ILE A 43 -0.89 -19.35 8.53
N ILE A 44 0.25 -18.66 8.46
CA ILE A 44 1.28 -18.93 7.45
C ILE A 44 2.11 -20.17 7.78
N GLY A 45 2.14 -20.58 9.05
CA GLY A 45 2.86 -21.76 9.54
C GLY A 45 4.37 -21.56 9.64
N PHE A 46 4.84 -20.31 9.71
CA PHE A 46 6.24 -19.96 9.92
C PHE A 46 6.35 -18.63 10.66
N GLU A 47 7.48 -18.42 11.33
CA GLU A 47 7.74 -17.17 12.06
C GLU A 47 8.04 -16.01 11.10
N LEU A 48 7.44 -14.86 11.38
CA LEU A 48 7.67 -13.62 10.66
C LEU A 48 9.12 -13.18 10.88
N PRO A 49 9.80 -12.68 9.83
CA PRO A 49 11.15 -12.20 9.97
C PRO A 49 11.21 -11.03 10.97
N ALA A 50 12.33 -10.88 11.69
CA ALA A 50 12.53 -9.78 12.65
C ALA A 50 12.23 -8.40 12.04
N SER A 51 12.48 -8.22 10.74
CA SER A 51 12.13 -7.00 10.00
C SER A 51 10.64 -6.64 10.05
N ALA A 52 9.73 -7.61 10.18
CA ALA A 52 8.29 -7.37 10.34
C ALA A 52 7.96 -6.70 11.68
N ARG A 53 8.78 -6.94 12.71
CA ARG A 53 8.67 -6.35 14.05
C ARG A 53 9.50 -5.07 14.21
N LEU A 54 10.56 -4.93 13.41
CA LEU A 54 11.46 -3.77 13.47
C LEU A 54 10.99 -2.61 12.56
N HIS A 55 10.33 -2.91 11.45
CA HIS A 55 10.04 -1.93 10.42
C HIS A 55 8.56 -1.88 10.09
N ARG A 56 7.87 -0.84 10.57
CA ARG A 56 6.48 -0.52 10.16
C ARG A 56 6.26 -0.56 8.64
N PRO A 57 7.20 -0.08 7.79
CA PRO A 57 7.05 -0.17 6.34
C PRO A 57 6.91 -1.59 5.77
N TRP A 58 7.33 -2.62 6.53
CA TRP A 58 7.13 -4.02 6.14
C TRP A 58 5.66 -4.35 5.90
N TRP A 59 4.77 -3.74 6.69
CA TRP A 59 3.30 -3.87 6.61
C TRP A 59 2.65 -2.89 5.63
N SER A 60 3.44 -2.13 4.87
CA SER A 60 2.92 -1.15 3.92
C SER A 60 2.31 -1.81 2.69
N ASN A 61 1.39 -1.11 2.02
CA ASN A 61 0.65 -1.58 0.85
C ASN A 61 1.47 -1.54 -0.46
N GLN A 62 2.77 -1.87 -0.40
CA GLN A 62 3.65 -1.81 -1.57
C GLN A 62 3.42 -3.00 -2.51
N SER A 63 2.37 -2.88 -3.33
CA SER A 63 2.01 -3.82 -4.39
C SER A 63 2.59 -3.32 -5.73
N GLY A 64 3.91 -3.48 -5.93
CA GLY A 64 4.60 -3.12 -7.18
C GLY A 64 5.49 -4.25 -7.66
N GLY A 65 6.10 -4.15 -8.84
CA GLY A 65 7.00 -5.18 -9.41
C GLY A 65 8.21 -5.56 -8.54
N ASN A 66 8.54 -4.74 -7.54
CA ASN A 66 9.55 -4.98 -6.51
C ASN A 66 8.94 -5.11 -5.09
N GLY A 67 7.62 -5.28 -5.01
CA GLY A 67 6.86 -5.38 -3.77
C GLY A 67 7.15 -6.69 -3.06
N HIS A 68 7.28 -6.61 -1.73
CA HIS A 68 7.56 -7.77 -0.91
C HIS A 68 6.41 -8.78 -1.00
N SER A 69 6.72 -10.08 -1.08
CA SER A 69 5.74 -11.16 -1.27
C SER A 69 4.62 -11.18 -0.22
N GLN A 70 4.85 -10.60 0.97
CA GLN A 70 3.81 -10.40 1.98
C GLN A 70 2.70 -9.46 1.51
N ALA A 71 3.04 -8.28 0.96
CA ALA A 71 2.08 -7.27 0.56
C ALA A 71 1.22 -7.70 -0.63
N LEU A 72 1.80 -8.54 -1.49
CA LEU A 72 1.07 -9.19 -2.56
C LEU A 72 -0.01 -10.14 -2.03
N ALA A 73 0.16 -10.78 -0.87
CA ALA A 73 -0.80 -11.74 -0.36
C ALA A 73 -2.13 -11.08 0.05
N TRP A 74 -2.08 -10.02 0.86
CA TRP A 74 -3.31 -9.29 1.22
C TRP A 74 -3.81 -8.41 0.08
N GLY A 75 -2.91 -7.77 -0.68
CA GLY A 75 -3.27 -6.95 -1.84
C GLY A 75 -4.00 -7.74 -2.93
N ALA A 76 -3.52 -8.93 -3.28
CA ALA A 76 -4.18 -9.80 -4.26
C ALA A 76 -5.53 -10.31 -3.75
N ALA A 77 -5.70 -10.46 -2.43
CA ALA A 77 -6.96 -10.82 -1.79
C ALA A 77 -7.95 -9.63 -1.71
N GLY A 78 -7.56 -8.43 -2.15
CA GLY A 78 -8.39 -7.22 -2.08
C GLY A 78 -8.36 -6.54 -0.71
N TRP A 79 -7.35 -6.81 0.10
CA TRP A 79 -7.16 -6.20 1.41
C TRP A 79 -6.01 -5.19 1.39
N LYS A 80 -6.05 -4.21 2.30
CA LYS A 80 -5.00 -3.22 2.54
C LYS A 80 -4.78 -3.04 4.04
N THR A 81 -3.53 -2.80 4.41
CA THR A 81 -3.17 -2.41 5.78
C THR A 81 -3.76 -1.04 6.07
N ALA A 82 -4.65 -0.98 7.05
CA ALA A 82 -5.25 0.25 7.55
C ALA A 82 -4.42 0.79 8.72
N GLU A 83 -4.17 -0.05 9.72
CA GLU A 83 -3.41 0.30 10.91
C GLU A 83 -2.45 -0.81 11.29
N VAL A 84 -1.32 -0.43 11.87
CA VAL A 84 -0.34 -1.35 12.42
C VAL A 84 0.24 -0.74 13.67
N ASN A 85 0.16 -1.48 14.76
CA ASN A 85 0.75 -1.15 16.04
C ASN A 85 1.92 -2.11 16.29
N MET A 86 3.13 -1.56 16.32
CA MET A 86 4.34 -2.35 16.51
C MET A 86 4.61 -2.68 17.99
N ASP A 87 4.02 -1.92 18.91
CA ASP A 87 4.18 -2.08 20.36
C ASP A 87 3.31 -3.23 20.87
N ASP A 88 2.07 -3.27 20.38
CA ASP A 88 1.06 -4.29 20.69
C ASP A 88 1.07 -5.45 19.67
N GLU A 89 1.96 -5.41 18.67
CA GLU A 89 2.08 -6.38 17.58
C GLU A 89 0.75 -6.67 16.86
N THR A 90 -0.11 -5.65 16.73
CA THR A 90 -1.42 -5.75 16.11
C THR A 90 -1.47 -5.13 14.72
N LEU A 91 -2.24 -5.75 13.84
CA LEU A 91 -2.47 -5.36 12.46
C LEU A 91 -3.98 -5.30 12.19
N LEU A 92 -4.42 -4.18 11.61
CA LEU A 92 -5.76 -4.03 11.06
C LEU A 92 -5.66 -4.03 9.53
N LEU A 93 -6.20 -5.07 8.92
CA LEU A 93 -6.42 -5.14 7.49
C LEU A 93 -7.87 -4.77 7.19
N ARG A 94 -8.07 -3.97 6.14
CA ARG A 94 -9.40 -3.61 5.64
C ARG A 94 -9.52 -4.01 4.19
N LYS A 95 -10.64 -4.62 3.81
CA LYS A 95 -10.97 -4.83 2.40
C LYS A 95 -11.05 -3.48 1.71
N GLU A 96 -10.41 -3.39 0.55
CA GLU A 96 -10.70 -2.33 -0.39
C GLU A 96 -12.08 -2.63 -1.00
N SER A 97 -13.13 -2.22 -0.28
CA SER A 97 -14.43 -1.95 -0.89
C SER A 97 -14.13 -0.97 -2.01
N ARG A 98 -14.23 -1.42 -3.27
CA ARG A 98 -14.18 -0.54 -4.44
C ARG A 98 -15.02 0.68 -4.06
N PRO A 99 -14.44 1.89 -3.97
CA PRO A 99 -15.27 3.06 -3.75
C PRO A 99 -16.28 3.03 -4.89
N GLU A 100 -17.54 2.78 -4.53
CA GLU A 100 -18.70 3.19 -5.29
C GLU A 100 -18.32 4.50 -5.96
N ALA A 101 -18.20 4.42 -7.28
CA ALA A 101 -17.45 5.36 -8.09
C ALA A 101 -17.74 6.79 -7.63
N THR A 102 -16.88 7.34 -6.77
CA THR A 102 -16.81 8.77 -6.63
C THR A 102 -16.27 9.15 -7.98
N ARG A 103 -17.18 9.57 -8.86
CA ARG A 103 -16.85 10.31 -10.08
C ARG A 103 -15.76 11.27 -9.63
N THR A 104 -14.52 10.95 -9.94
CA THR A 104 -13.50 11.97 -10.00
C THR A 104 -14.12 12.98 -10.97
N PRO A 105 -14.48 14.20 -10.54
CA PRO A 105 -14.72 15.22 -11.54
C PRO A 105 -13.47 15.19 -12.41
N ARG A 106 -13.65 15.05 -13.73
CA ARG A 106 -12.49 15.05 -14.62
C ARG A 106 -11.68 16.29 -14.26
N LEU A 107 -10.35 16.16 -14.25
CA LEU A 107 -9.45 17.27 -13.96
C LEU A 107 -9.63 18.44 -14.97
N ASP A 108 -10.48 18.27 -16.00
CA ASP A 108 -11.02 19.32 -16.86
C ASP A 108 -12.07 20.25 -16.20
N GLU A 109 -12.66 19.88 -15.06
CA GLU A 109 -13.80 20.63 -14.47
C GLU A 109 -13.39 21.61 -13.36
N VAL A 110 -12.14 21.52 -12.84
CA VAL A 110 -11.67 22.33 -11.70
C VAL A 110 -10.42 23.16 -11.96
N TRP A 111 -9.83 23.09 -13.15
CA TRP A 111 -8.73 23.99 -13.53
C TRP A 111 -9.02 24.63 -14.88
N PRO A 112 -9.20 25.97 -14.98
CA PRO A 112 -9.14 26.61 -16.27
C PRO A 112 -7.70 26.42 -16.78
N VAL A 113 -7.52 25.50 -17.74
CA VAL A 113 -6.34 25.49 -18.60
C VAL A 113 -6.33 26.86 -19.29
N HIS A 114 -5.58 27.80 -18.73
CA HIS A 114 -5.23 29.03 -19.43
C HIS A 114 -4.17 28.65 -20.49
N PRO A 115 -4.44 28.84 -21.79
CA PRO A 115 -3.53 28.44 -22.87
C PRO A 115 -2.27 29.32 -22.99
N THR A 116 -1.93 30.11 -21.97
CA THR A 116 -0.72 30.94 -21.94
C THR A 116 0.04 30.67 -20.66
N ALA A 117 1.12 29.91 -20.80
CA ALA A 117 2.09 29.58 -19.76
C ALA A 117 2.77 30.85 -19.21
N VAL A 118 2.17 31.47 -18.20
CA VAL A 118 2.83 32.45 -17.32
C VAL A 118 2.41 32.15 -15.89
N TRP A 119 3.36 31.71 -15.07
CA TRP A 119 3.16 31.53 -13.64
C TRP A 119 3.04 32.91 -12.96
N PRO A 120 2.18 33.08 -11.95
CA PRO A 120 2.08 34.35 -11.23
C PRO A 120 3.41 34.71 -10.55
N GLU A 121 3.78 35.99 -10.64
CA GLU A 121 5.05 36.50 -10.17
C GLU A 121 5.07 36.46 -8.63
N GLY A 122 6.04 35.73 -8.06
CA GLY A 122 6.15 35.48 -6.61
C GLY A 122 6.09 34.01 -6.18
N LEU A 123 5.77 33.09 -7.09
CA LEU A 123 5.74 31.62 -6.83
C LEU A 123 6.75 30.82 -7.67
N SER A 124 7.69 31.51 -8.34
CA SER A 124 8.81 30.87 -9.04
C SER A 124 9.98 30.71 -8.06
N LEU A 125 9.87 29.75 -7.15
CA LEU A 125 11.02 29.33 -6.34
C LEU A 125 11.98 28.57 -7.27
N ARG A 126 13.19 29.09 -7.47
CA ARG A 126 14.20 28.36 -8.25
C ARG A 126 14.57 27.09 -7.47
N ARG A 127 14.83 26.02 -8.23
CA ARG A 127 15.19 24.70 -7.69
C ARG A 127 16.40 24.76 -6.75
N GLU A 128 17.29 25.73 -6.93
CA GLU A 128 18.46 25.97 -6.07
C GLU A 128 18.13 26.58 -4.69
N ASP A 129 16.99 27.26 -4.48
CA ASP A 129 16.63 27.87 -3.18
C ASP A 129 16.04 26.87 -2.16
N MET A 130 15.83 25.61 -2.56
CA MET A 130 15.22 24.57 -1.71
C MET A 130 16.21 23.80 -0.83
N TYR A 131 17.53 24.02 -0.95
CA TYR A 131 18.54 23.18 -0.30
C TYR A 131 19.76 23.89 0.34
N GLU A 132 19.61 25.11 0.87
CA GLU A 132 20.64 25.66 1.76
C GLU A 132 20.02 26.24 3.04
N ASP A 133 19.81 25.39 4.04
CA ASP A 133 20.05 25.77 5.43
C ASP A 133 20.29 24.53 6.29
N ARG A 134 21.58 24.27 6.57
CA ARG A 134 22.10 23.76 7.85
C ARG A 134 23.60 23.48 7.74
N VAL A 135 24.42 24.46 8.13
CA VAL A 135 25.42 24.29 9.20
C VAL A 135 25.69 25.69 9.79
N SER A 136 25.16 25.94 10.99
CA SER A 136 25.64 27.01 11.86
C SER A 136 26.80 26.45 12.70
N LEU A 137 28.00 27.04 12.56
CA LEU A 137 28.80 27.56 13.68
C LEU A 137 29.88 28.50 13.15
#